data_AF-A0A8H4JYB3-F1
#
_entry.id   AF-A0A8H4JYB3-F1
#
_cell.length_a   1.000
_cell.length_b   1.000
_cell.length_c   1.000
_cell.angle_alpha   90.00
_cell.angle_beta   90.00
_cell.angle_gamma   90.00
#
_symmetry.space_group_name_H-M   'P 1'
#
loop_
_entity.id
_entity.type
_entity.pdbx_description
1 polymer ?
#
loop_
_entity_poly.entity_id
_entity_poly.type
_entity_poly.pdbx_seq_one_letter_code
_entity_poly.pdbx_strand_id
1 'polypeptide(L)'
;MVSSLVPQNLWHRDRRGGDAGRERQKDPVEPASIPRILTLVQPLTRHFVVEKGGNGFFVNIPGQDKAVIFAAGHNLMDENGKRTQNLRAWWSDLGEQHKGVEVQEKDIRVSKVFSTTPNENSAIDDFGIIMIPKNNNPPPPKTAFGFALRLAEEERLEGICNISSYLTTAKTGNPPTRITGRFVNPILKRHQLEYLTYIEAGVSGSVVWTEYNGAPVAVAIHNYGPKRKSPKYGSRGSRIDMKMMREIMEWTGVYKRAVSIIAQPLGKKQSNSPLPLCMAWSEQDKVLRVHIQDDTEPTAAEATFQALPVFSAAMLLGKEPKEEIGFAQIDKRPNAAKDAMRWVSWNFDWNSVSFASALSRARWGDAIREVVFRVDDEVVTKWELSLPDTEYTGIMRRNSSDT
;
A
#
# COMPACT_ATOMS: atom_id res chain seq x y z
N MET A 1 -10.19 -12.02 10.42
CA MET A 1 -9.10 -11.74 11.37
C MET A 1 -8.09 -10.81 10.72
N VAL A 2 -7.39 -9.98 11.49
CA VAL A 2 -6.59 -8.86 11.00
C VAL A 2 -5.25 -8.82 11.74
N SER A 3 -4.15 -8.81 10.99
CA SER A 3 -2.79 -8.75 11.52
C SER A 3 -2.30 -7.30 11.58
N SER A 4 -1.78 -6.88 12.73
CA SER A 4 -1.34 -5.49 12.97
C SER A 4 0.17 -5.30 12.81
N LEU A 5 0.98 -6.28 13.21
CA LEU A 5 2.37 -6.51 12.80
C LEU A 5 2.91 -7.79 13.47
N VAL A 6 4.06 -8.29 13.03
CA VAL A 6 4.76 -9.41 13.70
C VAL A 6 5.68 -8.87 14.80
N PRO A 7 5.69 -9.45 16.02
CA PRO A 7 6.59 -9.06 17.11
C PRO A 7 8.07 -8.90 16.70
N GLN A 8 8.74 -7.87 17.25
CA GLN A 8 10.12 -7.50 16.89
C GLN A 8 11.15 -8.61 17.14
N ASN A 9 10.91 -9.49 18.12
CA ASN A 9 11.78 -10.64 18.40
C ASN A 9 11.74 -11.73 17.32
N LEU A 10 10.82 -11.64 16.34
CA LEU A 10 10.80 -12.49 15.15
C LEU A 10 11.49 -11.83 13.94
N TRP A 11 11.84 -10.55 14.02
CA TRP A 11 12.64 -9.88 12.99
C TRP A 11 14.06 -10.44 13.03
N HIS A 12 14.70 -10.61 11.87
CA HIS A 12 16.08 -11.12 11.85
C HIS A 12 17.03 -10.09 12.46
N ARG A 13 17.91 -10.54 13.37
CA ARG A 13 19.14 -9.78 13.67
C ARG A 13 20.05 -9.81 12.45
N ASP A 14 20.73 -8.70 12.20
CA ASP A 14 21.52 -8.40 11.01
C ASP A 14 22.34 -9.56 10.43
N ARG A 15 22.35 -9.64 9.10
CA ARG A 15 23.47 -10.26 8.38
C ARG A 15 24.72 -9.38 8.50
N ARG A 16 25.54 -9.64 9.51
CA ARG A 16 27.01 -9.54 9.34
C ARG A 16 27.56 -10.93 9.05
N GLY A 17 28.38 -11.02 8.01
CA GLY A 17 29.38 -12.07 7.76
C GLY A 17 28.99 -13.53 8.03
N GLY A 18 28.73 -14.27 6.94
CA GLY A 18 28.90 -15.71 6.75
C GLY A 18 28.86 -16.68 7.94
N ASP A 19 27.94 -17.65 7.87
CA ASP A 19 28.39 -19.04 7.72
C ASP A 19 27.35 -19.90 6.98
N ALA A 20 27.79 -21.01 6.37
CA ALA A 20 26.95 -21.94 5.62
C ALA A 20 26.68 -23.22 6.44
N GLY A 21 25.52 -23.31 7.10
CA GLY A 21 25.20 -24.36 8.07
C GLY A 21 24.01 -25.26 7.69
N ARG A 22 24.32 -26.42 7.07
CA ARG A 22 23.51 -27.65 6.90
C ARG A 22 22.06 -27.66 7.42
N GLU A 23 21.11 -27.77 6.49
CA GLU A 23 19.72 -28.16 6.76
C GLU A 23 19.63 -29.70 7.01
N ARG A 24 18.90 -30.12 8.05
CA ARG A 24 18.71 -31.56 8.37
C ARG A 24 17.50 -32.12 7.61
N GLN A 25 17.68 -33.24 6.93
CA GLN A 25 16.57 -34.05 6.42
C GLN A 25 15.66 -34.52 7.56
N LYS A 26 14.36 -34.64 7.27
CA LYS A 26 13.38 -35.42 8.03
C LYS A 26 12.56 -36.25 7.06
N ASP A 27 12.27 -37.47 7.48
CA ASP A 27 11.66 -38.51 6.65
C ASP A 27 10.15 -38.29 6.44
N PRO A 28 9.56 -38.84 5.35
CA PRO A 28 8.14 -38.73 5.08
C PRO A 28 7.30 -39.69 5.94
N VAL A 29 6.10 -39.25 6.34
CA VAL A 29 5.09 -40.08 7.00
C VAL A 29 3.98 -40.40 6.02
N GLU A 30 3.66 -41.67 5.83
CA GLU A 30 2.53 -42.12 5.01
C GLU A 30 1.17 -41.93 5.74
N PRO A 31 0.08 -41.61 5.02
CA PRO A 31 -1.26 -41.56 5.58
C PRO A 31 -1.98 -42.92 5.50
N ALA A 32 -2.41 -43.45 6.65
CA ALA A 32 -3.29 -44.62 6.71
C ALA A 32 -4.73 -44.26 6.28
N SER A 33 -5.41 -45.21 5.61
CA SER A 33 -6.77 -45.06 5.08
C SER A 33 -7.84 -45.56 6.06
N ILE A 34 -9.00 -44.88 6.09
CA ILE A 34 -10.17 -45.24 6.91
C ILE A 34 -11.37 -45.44 5.98
N PRO A 35 -12.16 -46.53 6.12
CA PRO A 35 -13.29 -46.81 5.23
C PRO A 35 -14.52 -45.94 5.51
N ARG A 36 -15.28 -45.61 4.46
CA ARG A 36 -16.53 -44.84 4.55
C ARG A 36 -17.73 -45.76 4.81
N ILE A 37 -18.52 -45.43 5.84
CA ILE A 37 -19.88 -45.94 6.00
C ILE A 37 -20.85 -44.97 5.31
N LEU A 38 -21.70 -45.49 4.43
CA LEU A 38 -22.80 -44.75 3.81
C LEU A 38 -24.01 -44.72 4.75
N THR A 39 -24.48 -43.53 5.11
CA THR A 39 -25.82 -43.33 5.68
C THR A 39 -26.56 -42.30 4.84
N LEU A 40 -27.80 -42.66 4.47
CA LEU A 40 -28.69 -41.88 3.63
C LEU A 40 -29.55 -40.98 4.52
N VAL A 41 -29.51 -39.67 4.35
CA VAL A 41 -30.37 -38.72 5.09
C VAL A 41 -31.00 -37.73 4.12
N GLN A 42 -32.33 -37.55 4.25
CA GLN A 42 -33.13 -36.69 3.38
C GLN A 42 -32.87 -35.20 3.62
N PRO A 43 -33.05 -34.33 2.60
CA PRO A 43 -32.69 -32.92 2.69
C PRO A 43 -33.75 -32.10 3.41
N LEU A 44 -33.47 -31.73 4.67
CA LEU A 44 -34.12 -30.58 5.31
C LEU A 44 -33.37 -29.32 4.84
N THR A 45 -34.00 -28.49 4.00
CA THR A 45 -33.43 -27.24 3.48
C THR A 45 -33.39 -26.11 4.52
N ARG A 46 -32.67 -26.35 5.63
CA ARG A 46 -32.18 -25.27 6.48
C ARG A 46 -31.30 -24.37 5.62
N HIS A 47 -31.62 -23.07 5.59
CA HIS A 47 -30.72 -22.06 5.06
C HIS A 47 -29.53 -21.93 6.01
N PHE A 48 -28.51 -22.75 5.81
CA PHE A 48 -27.25 -22.65 6.54
C PHE A 48 -26.58 -21.33 6.17
N VAL A 49 -26.54 -20.39 7.11
CA VAL A 49 -25.67 -19.23 7.03
C VAL A 49 -24.24 -19.74 7.14
N VAL A 50 -23.52 -19.80 6.02
CA VAL A 50 -22.13 -20.24 5.98
C VAL A 50 -21.25 -19.11 6.49
N GLU A 51 -20.75 -19.23 7.72
CA GLU A 51 -19.72 -18.33 8.22
C GLU A 51 -18.41 -18.54 7.44
N LYS A 52 -17.91 -17.47 6.80
CA LYS A 52 -16.66 -17.49 6.04
C LYS A 52 -15.59 -16.67 6.77
N GLY A 53 -14.51 -17.34 7.16
CA GLY A 53 -13.32 -16.69 7.69
C GLY A 53 -12.39 -16.18 6.60
N GLY A 54 -11.68 -15.09 6.88
CA GLY A 54 -10.64 -14.53 6.01
C GLY A 54 -9.65 -13.68 6.80
N ASN A 55 -8.50 -13.41 6.21
CA ASN A 55 -7.44 -12.58 6.74
C ASN A 55 -7.47 -11.15 6.15
N GLY A 56 -6.75 -10.26 6.81
CA GLY A 56 -6.45 -8.90 6.39
C GLY A 56 -5.31 -8.34 7.25
N PHE A 57 -4.83 -7.14 6.93
CA PHE A 57 -3.76 -6.49 7.69
C PHE A 57 -3.84 -4.97 7.62
N PHE A 58 -3.42 -4.30 8.70
CA PHE A 58 -3.34 -2.84 8.70
C PHE A 58 -2.16 -2.35 7.86
N VAL A 59 -2.39 -1.31 7.06
CA VAL A 59 -1.37 -0.61 6.26
C VAL A 59 -1.39 0.86 6.64
N ASN A 60 -0.22 1.46 6.86
CA ASN A 60 -0.17 2.91 7.06
C ASN A 60 -0.38 3.61 5.71
N ILE A 61 -1.42 4.45 5.65
CA ILE A 61 -1.73 5.30 4.52
C ILE A 61 -1.55 6.75 4.99
N PRO A 62 -0.48 7.44 4.56
CA PRO A 62 -0.22 8.83 4.90
C PRO A 62 -1.42 9.73 4.63
N GLY A 63 -1.77 10.62 5.57
CA GLY A 63 -2.90 11.55 5.43
C GLY A 63 -4.30 10.93 5.54
N GLN A 64 -4.45 9.75 6.16
CA GLN A 64 -5.75 9.09 6.36
C GLN A 64 -6.21 9.19 7.83
N ASP A 65 -7.47 9.59 8.07
CA ASP A 65 -8.07 9.75 9.42
C ASP A 65 -8.65 8.44 9.97
N LYS A 66 -8.88 7.45 9.10
CA LYS A 66 -9.19 6.06 9.44
C LYS A 66 -7.92 5.19 9.44
N ALA A 67 -7.98 4.06 10.11
CA ALA A 67 -7.04 2.96 9.90
C ALA A 67 -7.52 2.13 8.70
N VAL A 68 -6.60 1.75 7.81
CA VAL A 68 -6.92 1.03 6.57
C VAL A 68 -6.43 -0.41 6.68
N ILE A 69 -7.34 -1.35 6.47
CA ILE A 69 -7.06 -2.79 6.41
C ILE A 69 -7.09 -3.22 4.94
N PHE A 70 -6.03 -3.87 4.47
CA PHE A 70 -6.02 -4.53 3.17
C PHE A 70 -6.49 -5.98 3.33
N ALA A 71 -7.28 -6.48 2.38
CA ALA A 71 -7.79 -7.85 2.35
C ALA A 71 -7.97 -8.35 0.91
N ALA A 72 -8.13 -9.66 0.72
CA ALA A 72 -8.52 -10.22 -0.58
C ALA A 72 -9.96 -9.81 -0.92
N GLY A 73 -10.23 -9.52 -2.19
CA GLY A 73 -11.55 -9.13 -2.68
C GLY A 73 -12.62 -10.18 -2.38
N HIS A 74 -12.30 -11.45 -2.56
CA HIS A 74 -13.20 -12.58 -2.26
C HIS A 74 -13.48 -12.82 -0.76
N ASN A 75 -12.87 -12.06 0.16
CA ASN A 75 -13.30 -12.01 1.57
C ASN A 75 -14.44 -11.00 1.77
N LEU A 76 -14.56 -10.02 0.87
CA LEU A 76 -15.46 -8.86 0.95
C LEU A 76 -16.67 -8.97 0.00
N MET A 77 -16.63 -9.93 -0.93
CA MET A 77 -17.73 -10.31 -1.80
C MET A 77 -17.62 -11.76 -2.29
N ASP A 78 -18.71 -12.31 -2.79
CA ASP A 78 -18.78 -13.64 -3.39
C ASP A 78 -18.61 -13.63 -4.93
N GLU A 79 -18.58 -14.83 -5.51
CA GLU A 79 -18.45 -15.08 -6.96
C GLU A 79 -19.67 -14.65 -7.79
N ASN A 80 -20.80 -14.33 -7.13
CA ASN A 80 -22.02 -13.81 -7.77
C ASN A 80 -22.08 -12.27 -7.73
N GLY A 81 -21.04 -11.61 -7.23
CA GLY A 81 -20.98 -10.16 -7.10
C GLY A 81 -21.58 -9.61 -5.79
N LYS A 82 -22.11 -10.46 -4.90
CA LYS A 82 -22.79 -10.02 -3.68
C LYS A 82 -21.77 -9.69 -2.59
N ARG A 83 -21.95 -8.54 -1.92
CA ARG A 83 -21.12 -8.12 -0.77
C ARG A 83 -21.28 -9.07 0.42
N THR A 84 -20.18 -9.29 1.16
CA THR A 84 -20.20 -10.01 2.45
C THR A 84 -21.04 -9.22 3.46
N GLN A 85 -22.08 -9.85 4.02
CA GLN A 85 -22.97 -9.25 5.01
C GLN A 85 -22.46 -9.53 6.44
N ASN A 86 -22.82 -8.67 7.39
CA ASN A 86 -22.45 -8.81 8.83
C ASN A 86 -20.92 -8.93 9.07
N LEU A 87 -20.11 -8.27 8.24
CA LEU A 87 -18.65 -8.36 8.31
C LEU A 87 -18.12 -7.81 9.65
N ARG A 88 -17.20 -8.56 10.27
CA ARG A 88 -16.52 -8.15 11.51
C ARG A 88 -15.00 -8.25 11.38
N ALA A 89 -14.30 -7.21 11.80
CA ALA A 89 -12.86 -7.18 11.92
C ALA A 89 -12.45 -7.59 13.35
N TRP A 90 -11.42 -8.43 13.48
CA TRP A 90 -10.85 -8.81 14.78
C TRP A 90 -9.33 -8.85 14.68
N TRP A 91 -8.63 -8.32 15.68
CA TRP A 91 -7.17 -8.27 15.85
C TRP A 91 -6.82 -8.62 17.31
N SER A 92 -5.57 -9.03 17.56
CA SER A 92 -5.09 -9.46 18.90
C SER A 92 -5.42 -8.48 20.03
N ASP A 93 -5.24 -7.20 19.76
CA ASP A 93 -5.26 -6.14 20.78
C ASP A 93 -6.69 -5.74 21.21
N LEU A 94 -7.73 -6.33 20.61
CA LEU A 94 -9.13 -6.21 21.08
C LEU A 94 -9.36 -6.87 22.45
N GLY A 95 -8.54 -7.84 22.84
CA GLY A 95 -8.80 -8.68 24.01
C GLY A 95 -9.99 -9.64 23.83
N GLU A 96 -10.13 -10.59 24.75
CA GLU A 96 -11.12 -11.68 24.63
C GLU A 96 -12.59 -11.22 24.79
N GLN A 97 -12.82 -10.06 25.41
CA GLN A 97 -14.17 -9.56 25.71
C GLN A 97 -14.90 -8.99 24.48
N HIS A 98 -14.16 -8.64 23.41
CA HIS A 98 -14.75 -8.01 22.22
C HIS A 98 -14.94 -9.01 21.08
N LYS A 99 -16.19 -9.13 20.60
CA LYS A 99 -16.61 -10.01 19.48
C LYS A 99 -16.21 -9.47 18.08
N GLY A 100 -15.14 -8.69 18.01
CA GLY A 100 -14.72 -7.91 16.84
C GLY A 100 -15.48 -6.59 16.68
N VAL A 101 -14.99 -5.74 15.76
CA VAL A 101 -15.62 -4.48 15.33
C VAL A 101 -16.49 -4.75 14.11
N GLU A 102 -17.74 -4.28 14.15
CA GLU A 102 -18.66 -4.35 13.01
C GLU A 102 -18.24 -3.39 11.89
N VAL A 103 -18.19 -3.90 10.67
CA VAL A 103 -17.79 -3.16 9.48
C VAL A 103 -19.02 -2.79 8.66
N GLN A 104 -19.29 -1.49 8.55
CA GLN A 104 -20.39 -0.97 7.75
C GLN A 104 -20.06 -1.03 6.25
N GLU A 105 -21.05 -1.33 5.41
CA GLU A 105 -20.85 -1.51 3.95
C GLU A 105 -20.20 -0.28 3.28
N LYS A 106 -20.57 0.93 3.73
CA LYS A 106 -20.01 2.19 3.23
C LYS A 106 -18.49 2.31 3.40
N ASP A 107 -17.92 1.61 4.38
CA ASP A 107 -16.51 1.62 4.74
C ASP A 107 -15.71 0.45 4.10
N ILE A 108 -16.38 -0.34 3.26
CA ILE A 108 -15.78 -1.40 2.42
C ILE A 108 -15.58 -0.87 0.99
N ARG A 109 -14.44 -1.25 0.40
CA ARG A 109 -14.15 -1.06 -1.04
C ARG A 109 -13.47 -2.32 -1.57
N VAL A 110 -13.74 -2.66 -2.83
CA VAL A 110 -13.14 -3.81 -3.54
C VAL A 110 -12.82 -3.34 -4.95
N SER A 111 -11.74 -3.84 -5.56
CA SER A 111 -11.33 -3.41 -6.90
C SER A 111 -12.51 -3.48 -7.88
N LYS A 112 -12.62 -2.46 -8.74
CA LYS A 112 -13.64 -2.38 -9.79
C LYS A 112 -13.58 -3.58 -10.74
N VAL A 113 -12.38 -4.04 -11.08
CA VAL A 113 -12.16 -5.18 -11.98
C VAL A 113 -12.66 -6.47 -11.33
N PHE A 114 -12.25 -6.75 -10.10
CA PHE A 114 -12.72 -7.91 -9.35
C PHE A 114 -14.23 -7.83 -9.06
N SER A 115 -14.75 -6.64 -8.74
CA SER A 115 -16.18 -6.46 -8.48
C SER A 115 -17.07 -6.74 -9.71
N THR A 116 -16.53 -6.62 -10.92
CA THR A 116 -17.24 -6.96 -12.16
C THR A 116 -17.11 -8.45 -12.51
N THR A 117 -15.96 -9.06 -12.19
CA THR A 117 -15.63 -10.45 -12.55
C THR A 117 -14.98 -11.17 -11.37
N PRO A 118 -15.72 -11.51 -10.29
CA PRO A 118 -15.15 -11.98 -9.01
C PRO A 118 -14.75 -13.46 -9.05
N ASN A 119 -13.74 -13.80 -9.86
CA ASN A 119 -13.22 -15.17 -10.03
C ASN A 119 -11.71 -15.16 -10.35
N GLU A 120 -11.10 -16.34 -10.51
CA GLU A 120 -9.64 -16.46 -10.67
C GLU A 120 -9.08 -15.76 -11.93
N ASN A 121 -9.91 -15.41 -12.92
CA ASN A 121 -9.44 -14.66 -14.10
C ASN A 121 -9.04 -13.22 -13.73
N SER A 122 -9.65 -12.64 -12.69
CA SER A 122 -9.29 -11.34 -12.12
C SER A 122 -8.41 -11.46 -10.87
N ALA A 123 -7.75 -12.60 -10.64
CA ALA A 123 -6.91 -12.85 -9.46
C ALA A 123 -5.73 -11.87 -9.24
N ILE A 124 -5.42 -11.00 -10.20
CA ILE A 124 -4.46 -9.90 -10.02
C ILE A 124 -5.11 -8.70 -9.29
N ASP A 125 -6.43 -8.55 -9.43
CA ASP A 125 -7.27 -7.49 -8.89
C ASP A 125 -8.13 -7.95 -7.69
N ASP A 126 -7.93 -9.19 -7.21
CA ASP A 126 -8.61 -9.76 -6.05
C ASP A 126 -8.08 -9.15 -4.73
N PHE A 127 -8.41 -7.87 -4.54
CA PHE A 127 -8.10 -7.06 -3.38
C PHE A 127 -9.26 -6.10 -3.05
N GLY A 128 -9.28 -5.67 -1.79
CA GLY A 128 -10.10 -4.56 -1.32
C GLY A 128 -9.56 -4.00 -0.02
N ILE A 129 -10.25 -2.98 0.49
CA ILE A 129 -9.95 -2.37 1.79
C ILE A 129 -11.18 -2.30 2.68
N ILE A 130 -10.92 -2.29 3.99
CA ILE A 130 -11.85 -1.89 5.03
C ILE A 130 -11.27 -0.66 5.71
N MET A 131 -12.08 0.36 5.98
CA MET A 131 -11.68 1.56 6.72
C MET A 131 -12.34 1.58 8.10
N ILE A 132 -11.54 1.69 9.18
CA ILE A 132 -12.03 1.76 10.56
C ILE A 132 -11.64 3.11 11.15
N PRO A 133 -12.56 3.90 11.74
CA PRO A 133 -12.21 5.18 12.38
C PRO A 133 -11.08 5.02 13.42
N LYS A 134 -10.07 5.91 13.40
CA LYS A 134 -8.96 5.84 14.40
C LYS A 134 -9.44 6.07 15.84
N ASN A 135 -10.61 6.71 16.01
CA ASN A 135 -11.31 6.91 17.28
C ASN A 135 -12.42 5.87 17.56
N ASN A 136 -12.47 4.76 16.83
CA ASN A 136 -13.40 3.67 17.09
C ASN A 136 -13.23 3.12 18.53
N ASN A 137 -14.27 2.50 19.09
CA ASN A 137 -14.18 1.79 20.36
C ASN A 137 -14.44 0.27 20.16
N PRO A 138 -13.45 -0.60 20.37
CA PRO A 138 -12.05 -0.29 20.70
C PRO A 138 -11.28 0.28 19.49
N PRO A 139 -10.20 1.03 19.73
CA PRO A 139 -9.43 1.66 18.67
C PRO A 139 -8.65 0.62 17.84
N PRO A 140 -8.38 0.92 16.55
CA PRO A 140 -7.47 0.10 15.77
C PRO A 140 -6.05 0.11 16.38
N PRO A 141 -5.23 -0.92 16.13
CA PRO A 141 -3.86 -1.01 16.61
C PRO A 141 -3.01 0.19 16.19
N LYS A 142 -2.04 0.57 17.04
CA LYS A 142 -1.03 1.59 16.74
C LYS A 142 0.10 1.07 15.83
N THR A 143 -0.09 -0.10 15.23
CA THR A 143 0.89 -0.82 14.41
C THR A 143 0.26 -1.18 13.06
N ALA A 144 1.02 -0.98 12.00
CA ALA A 144 0.60 -1.22 10.63
C ALA A 144 1.81 -1.46 9.73
N PHE A 145 1.63 -2.23 8.66
CA PHE A 145 2.68 -2.45 7.66
C PHE A 145 2.94 -1.19 6.84
N GLY A 146 4.20 -1.01 6.44
CA GLY A 146 4.58 -0.04 5.42
C GLY A 146 4.34 -0.56 4.01
N PHE A 147 4.49 0.32 3.01
CA PHE A 147 4.52 -0.02 1.60
C PHE A 147 5.62 0.79 0.89
N ALA A 148 6.16 0.27 -0.21
CA ALA A 148 7.20 0.93 -0.99
C ALA A 148 6.96 0.74 -2.50
N LEU A 149 6.44 1.75 -3.18
CA LEU A 149 6.07 1.63 -4.60
C LEU A 149 7.27 1.48 -5.54
N ARG A 150 8.49 1.89 -5.13
CA ARG A 150 9.72 1.57 -5.87
C ARG A 150 9.96 0.05 -5.94
N LEU A 151 9.81 -0.65 -4.81
CA LEU A 151 9.92 -2.11 -4.72
C LEU A 151 8.85 -2.82 -5.58
N ALA A 152 7.76 -2.13 -5.90
CA ALA A 152 6.72 -2.60 -6.80
C ALA A 152 7.01 -2.40 -8.30
N GLU A 153 8.04 -1.63 -8.66
CA GLU A 153 8.53 -1.52 -10.05
C GLU A 153 9.63 -2.55 -10.37
N GLU A 154 10.32 -3.08 -9.36
CA GLU A 154 11.38 -4.08 -9.54
C GLU A 154 10.90 -5.33 -10.31
N GLU A 155 11.75 -5.86 -11.19
CA GLU A 155 11.51 -7.12 -11.91
C GLU A 155 11.82 -8.36 -11.07
N ARG A 156 12.48 -8.17 -9.92
CA ARG A 156 12.89 -9.21 -8.98
C ARG A 156 12.72 -8.71 -7.54
N LEU A 157 12.19 -9.54 -6.66
CA LEU A 157 12.19 -9.28 -5.22
C LEU A 157 13.24 -10.15 -4.54
N GLU A 158 14.36 -9.54 -4.15
CA GLU A 158 15.38 -10.21 -3.35
C GLU A 158 15.00 -10.16 -1.86
N GLY A 159 15.46 -11.15 -1.09
CA GLY A 159 15.13 -11.30 0.34
C GLY A 159 14.21 -12.47 0.67
N ILE A 160 13.67 -12.47 1.90
CA ILE A 160 12.81 -13.55 2.41
C ILE A 160 11.35 -13.13 2.20
N CYS A 161 10.58 -13.98 1.51
CA CYS A 161 9.13 -13.82 1.46
C CYS A 161 8.56 -14.26 2.81
N ASN A 162 7.95 -13.33 3.55
CA ASN A 162 7.27 -13.61 4.80
C ASN A 162 5.76 -13.47 4.58
N ILE A 163 4.98 -14.37 5.17
CA ILE A 163 3.51 -14.29 5.18
C ILE A 163 3.05 -14.34 6.63
N SER A 164 2.17 -13.43 7.02
CA SER A 164 1.62 -13.38 8.38
C SER A 164 0.11 -13.51 8.35
N SER A 165 -0.39 -14.56 9.02
CA SER A 165 -1.74 -15.07 8.85
C SER A 165 -2.32 -15.62 10.15
N TYR A 166 -3.62 -15.51 10.35
CA TYR A 166 -4.35 -16.36 11.28
C TYR A 166 -4.90 -17.57 10.51
N LEU A 167 -4.54 -18.77 10.97
CA LEU A 167 -5.10 -20.02 10.45
C LEU A 167 -6.58 -20.12 10.86
N THR A 168 -7.38 -20.83 10.08
CA THR A 168 -8.80 -21.11 10.40
C THR A 168 -8.99 -21.93 11.67
N THR A 169 -7.94 -22.64 12.09
CA THR A 169 -7.85 -23.40 13.34
C THR A 169 -7.31 -22.59 14.52
N ALA A 170 -6.92 -21.33 14.32
CA ALA A 170 -6.41 -20.47 15.39
C ALA A 170 -7.54 -20.09 16.36
N LYS A 171 -7.24 -20.16 17.67
CA LYS A 171 -8.14 -19.68 18.71
C LYS A 171 -8.00 -18.16 18.87
N THR A 172 -9.05 -17.50 19.35
CA THR A 172 -8.98 -16.11 19.81
C THR A 172 -7.80 -15.91 20.77
N GLY A 173 -7.04 -14.84 20.59
CA GLY A 173 -5.84 -14.56 21.39
C GLY A 173 -4.55 -15.22 20.89
N ASN A 174 -4.60 -16.23 20.00
CA ASN A 174 -3.39 -16.74 19.36
C ASN A 174 -2.74 -15.63 18.52
N PRO A 175 -1.39 -15.48 18.55
CA PRO A 175 -0.69 -14.56 17.64
C PRO A 175 -0.79 -15.05 16.18
N PRO A 176 -0.61 -14.15 15.20
CA PRO A 176 -0.58 -14.55 13.79
C PRO A 176 0.64 -15.45 13.52
N THR A 177 0.39 -16.59 12.86
CA THR A 177 1.44 -17.48 12.35
C THR A 177 2.25 -16.76 11.29
N ARG A 178 3.59 -16.83 11.38
CA ARG A 178 4.48 -16.43 10.30
C ARG A 178 4.99 -17.64 9.53
N ILE A 179 4.82 -17.60 8.22
CA ILE A 179 5.37 -18.59 7.27
C ILE A 179 6.43 -17.88 6.43
N THR A 180 7.58 -18.53 6.23
CA THR A 180 8.68 -18.03 5.40
C THR A 180 8.81 -18.82 4.11
N GLY A 181 9.24 -18.16 3.04
CA GLY A 181 9.47 -18.76 1.72
C GLY A 181 10.35 -17.88 0.85
N ARG A 182 10.31 -18.11 -0.47
CA ARG A 182 11.08 -17.34 -1.46
C ARG A 182 10.15 -16.79 -2.54
N PHE A 183 10.41 -15.58 -3.02
CA PHE A 183 9.73 -15.06 -4.22
C PHE A 183 10.16 -15.86 -5.46
N VAL A 184 9.23 -16.06 -6.40
CA VAL A 184 9.54 -16.56 -7.74
C VAL A 184 10.09 -15.39 -8.55
N ASN A 185 11.36 -15.47 -8.91
CA ASN A 185 12.07 -14.45 -9.69
C ASN A 185 12.55 -15.04 -11.04
N PRO A 186 12.50 -14.28 -12.16
CA PRO A 186 11.93 -12.94 -12.28
C PRO A 186 10.39 -12.94 -12.11
N ILE A 187 9.83 -11.78 -11.82
CA ILE A 187 8.38 -11.63 -11.58
C ILE A 187 7.64 -11.83 -12.90
N LEU A 188 6.99 -12.99 -13.03
CA LEU A 188 6.33 -13.42 -14.27
C LEU A 188 5.07 -12.62 -14.63
N LYS A 189 4.49 -11.89 -13.65
CA LYS A 189 3.30 -11.07 -13.83
C LYS A 189 3.43 -9.76 -13.06
N ARG A 190 3.40 -8.63 -13.77
CA ARG A 190 3.57 -7.28 -13.18
C ARG A 190 2.74 -7.05 -11.91
N HIS A 191 1.46 -7.43 -11.94
CA HIS A 191 0.45 -7.14 -10.91
C HIS A 191 0.15 -8.31 -9.95
N GLN A 192 0.90 -9.42 -10.01
CA GLN A 192 0.67 -10.59 -9.16
C GLN A 192 2.00 -11.25 -8.80
N LEU A 193 2.33 -11.30 -7.52
CA LEU A 193 3.48 -12.02 -7.02
C LEU A 193 3.17 -13.51 -6.88
N GLU A 194 4.18 -14.32 -7.14
CA GLU A 194 4.18 -15.76 -6.90
C GLU A 194 5.37 -16.10 -5.99
N TYR A 195 5.18 -17.00 -5.02
CA TYR A 195 6.16 -17.29 -4.00
C TYR A 195 6.07 -18.75 -3.52
N LEU A 196 7.22 -19.40 -3.42
CA LEU A 196 7.37 -20.79 -3.05
C LEU A 196 7.19 -20.94 -1.54
N THR A 197 5.94 -21.18 -1.14
CA THR A 197 5.56 -21.51 0.24
C THR A 197 4.25 -22.30 0.24
N TYR A 198 4.17 -23.30 1.12
CA TYR A 198 2.97 -24.10 1.31
C TYR A 198 2.04 -23.38 2.28
N ILE A 199 0.78 -23.23 1.90
CA ILE A 199 -0.23 -22.63 2.76
C ILE A 199 -1.55 -23.37 2.65
N GLU A 200 -2.23 -23.53 3.78
CA GLU A 200 -3.51 -24.18 3.93
C GLU A 200 -4.68 -23.25 3.52
N ALA A 201 -5.87 -23.82 3.34
CA ALA A 201 -7.06 -23.04 3.02
C ALA A 201 -7.43 -22.07 4.16
N GLY A 202 -7.87 -20.85 3.80
CA GLY A 202 -8.34 -19.83 4.75
C GLY A 202 -7.33 -18.73 5.09
N VAL A 203 -6.10 -18.81 4.57
CA VAL A 203 -5.11 -17.71 4.70
C VAL A 203 -5.36 -16.53 3.75
N SER A 204 -6.39 -16.57 2.90
CA SER A 204 -6.73 -15.50 1.96
C SER A 204 -6.86 -14.13 2.62
N GLY A 205 -6.21 -13.12 2.05
CA GLY A 205 -6.09 -11.76 2.57
C GLY A 205 -4.90 -11.53 3.51
N SER A 206 -4.07 -12.54 3.77
CA SER A 206 -2.86 -12.38 4.58
C SER A 206 -1.84 -11.46 3.93
N VAL A 207 -1.07 -10.74 4.76
CA VAL A 207 0.05 -9.92 4.29
C VAL A 207 1.17 -10.80 3.77
N VAL A 208 1.66 -10.47 2.58
CA VAL A 208 2.95 -10.91 2.06
C VAL A 208 3.91 -9.74 2.17
N TRP A 209 5.01 -9.91 2.89
CA TRP A 209 5.97 -8.85 3.19
C TRP A 209 7.41 -9.31 3.06
N THR A 210 8.30 -8.34 2.89
CA THR A 210 9.76 -8.50 3.01
C THR A 210 10.30 -7.37 3.88
N GLU A 211 11.57 -7.48 4.26
CA GLU A 211 12.27 -6.37 4.90
C GLU A 211 12.78 -5.39 3.84
N TYR A 212 12.58 -4.09 4.06
CA TYR A 212 13.10 -3.02 3.23
C TYR A 212 13.45 -1.84 4.13
N ASN A 213 14.69 -1.32 4.02
CA ASN A 213 15.25 -0.29 4.90
C ASN A 213 15.07 -0.57 6.41
N GLY A 214 15.29 -1.83 6.83
CA GLY A 214 15.20 -2.25 8.24
C GLY A 214 13.77 -2.33 8.80
N ALA A 215 12.74 -2.25 7.95
CA ALA A 215 11.34 -2.29 8.35
C ALA A 215 10.53 -3.31 7.51
N PRO A 216 9.45 -3.90 8.09
CA PRO A 216 8.55 -4.79 7.35
C PRO A 216 7.66 -4.01 6.37
N VAL A 217 7.82 -4.30 5.08
CA VAL A 217 7.09 -3.67 3.98
C VAL A 217 6.20 -4.71 3.29
N ALA A 218 4.90 -4.43 3.24
CA ALA A 218 3.93 -5.25 2.51
C ALA A 218 4.15 -5.10 1.00
N VAL A 219 4.22 -6.23 0.29
CA VAL A 219 4.45 -6.31 -1.16
C VAL A 219 3.33 -7.02 -1.92
N ALA A 220 2.50 -7.82 -1.24
CA ALA A 220 1.28 -8.38 -1.81
C ALA A 220 0.22 -8.73 -0.75
N ILE A 221 -1.01 -8.88 -1.22
CA ILE A 221 -2.13 -9.48 -0.47
C ILE A 221 -2.26 -10.93 -0.96
N HIS A 222 -2.04 -11.93 -0.11
CA HIS A 222 -2.22 -13.33 -0.48
C HIS A 222 -3.68 -13.61 -0.88
N ASN A 223 -3.91 -14.31 -1.99
CA ASN A 223 -5.28 -14.58 -2.46
C ASN A 223 -5.51 -15.98 -3.05
N TYR A 224 -4.53 -16.61 -3.70
CA TYR A 224 -4.71 -17.96 -4.25
C TYR A 224 -3.51 -18.87 -3.98
N GLY A 225 -3.77 -20.17 -3.85
CA GLY A 225 -2.74 -21.20 -3.92
C GLY A 225 -2.12 -21.33 -5.33
N PRO A 226 -1.13 -22.23 -5.51
CA PRO A 226 -0.48 -22.45 -6.80
C PRO A 226 -1.47 -22.95 -7.86
N LYS A 227 -1.36 -22.42 -9.10
CA LYS A 227 -2.20 -22.83 -10.25
C LYS A 227 -2.06 -24.31 -10.60
N ARG A 228 -0.94 -24.93 -10.25
CA ARG A 228 -0.63 -26.34 -10.49
C ARG A 228 0.05 -26.92 -9.25
N LYS A 229 -0.33 -28.13 -8.85
CA LYS A 229 0.35 -28.88 -7.77
C LYS A 229 1.71 -29.38 -8.27
N SER A 230 2.70 -28.49 -8.26
CA SER A 230 4.08 -28.78 -8.65
C SER A 230 5.01 -27.83 -7.89
N PRO A 231 6.19 -28.29 -7.44
CA PRO A 231 7.12 -27.47 -6.64
C PRO A 231 7.69 -26.26 -7.38
N LYS A 232 7.45 -26.15 -8.69
CA LYS A 232 7.82 -24.99 -9.51
C LYS A 232 6.81 -23.83 -9.44
N TYR A 233 5.61 -24.08 -8.92
CA TYR A 233 4.56 -23.07 -8.80
C TYR A 233 4.30 -22.73 -7.33
N GLY A 234 4.21 -21.44 -7.05
CA GLY A 234 4.05 -20.88 -5.72
C GLY A 234 2.63 -20.46 -5.40
N SER A 235 2.39 -20.19 -4.12
CA SER A 235 1.23 -19.41 -3.70
C SER A 235 1.29 -17.99 -4.30
N ARG A 236 0.14 -17.36 -4.46
CA ARG A 236 -0.04 -16.11 -5.23
C ARG A 236 -0.68 -15.02 -4.40
N GLY A 237 -0.32 -13.77 -4.70
CA GLY A 237 -0.99 -12.60 -4.16
C GLY A 237 -1.06 -11.44 -5.16
N SER A 238 -2.12 -10.63 -5.08
CA SER A 238 -2.19 -9.34 -5.78
C SER A 238 -1.04 -8.45 -5.31
N ARG A 239 -0.22 -7.95 -6.23
CA ARG A 239 0.96 -7.13 -5.91
C ARG A 239 0.52 -5.75 -5.44
N ILE A 240 1.08 -5.29 -4.33
CA ILE A 240 0.92 -3.89 -3.87
C ILE A 240 1.80 -3.04 -4.78
N ASP A 241 1.20 -2.50 -5.83
CA ASP A 241 1.88 -1.71 -6.85
C ASP A 241 1.09 -0.43 -7.20
N MET A 242 1.62 0.33 -8.17
CA MET A 242 1.01 1.58 -8.61
C MET A 242 -0.42 1.43 -9.18
N LYS A 243 -0.81 0.26 -9.71
CA LYS A 243 -2.18 0.01 -10.17
C LYS A 243 -3.12 -0.16 -8.98
N MET A 244 -2.76 -1.05 -8.04
CA MET A 244 -3.55 -1.28 -6.82
C MET A 244 -3.63 -0.01 -5.95
N MET A 245 -2.48 0.61 -5.67
CA MET A 245 -2.40 1.70 -4.70
C MET A 245 -3.06 2.98 -5.20
N ARG A 246 -3.07 3.27 -6.51
CA ARG A 246 -3.87 4.39 -7.04
C ARG A 246 -5.36 4.19 -6.75
N GLU A 247 -5.92 3.02 -7.02
CA GLU A 247 -7.34 2.72 -6.74
C GLU A 247 -7.65 2.88 -5.24
N ILE A 248 -6.77 2.40 -4.37
CA ILE A 248 -6.88 2.55 -2.90
C ILE A 248 -6.75 4.01 -2.45
N MET A 249 -5.86 4.80 -3.05
CA MET A 249 -5.64 6.20 -2.70
C MET A 249 -6.75 7.12 -3.21
N GLU A 250 -7.48 6.73 -4.26
CA GLU A 250 -8.74 7.38 -4.67
C GLU A 250 -9.83 7.13 -3.64
N TRP A 251 -10.02 5.88 -3.20
CA TRP A 251 -11.01 5.52 -2.19
C TRP A 251 -10.79 6.19 -0.83
N THR A 252 -9.53 6.43 -0.47
CA THR A 252 -9.11 7.09 0.78
C THR A 252 -8.92 8.60 0.63
N GLY A 253 -9.07 9.17 -0.57
CA GLY A 253 -8.98 10.61 -0.82
C GLY A 253 -7.57 11.24 -0.68
N VAL A 254 -6.53 10.42 -0.48
CA VAL A 254 -5.14 10.90 -0.27
C VAL A 254 -4.41 11.16 -1.60
N TYR A 255 -4.86 10.59 -2.71
CA TYR A 255 -4.36 10.91 -4.04
C TYR A 255 -5.02 12.19 -4.57
N LYS A 256 -4.21 13.21 -4.83
CA LYS A 256 -4.64 14.47 -5.46
C LYS A 256 -4.25 14.46 -6.93
N ARG A 257 -5.24 14.63 -7.82
CA ARG A 257 -5.07 14.55 -9.28
C ARG A 257 -4.64 15.86 -9.95
N ALA A 258 -4.82 16.98 -9.26
CA ALA A 258 -4.43 18.30 -9.70
C ALA A 258 -3.95 19.12 -8.51
N VAL A 259 -2.62 19.27 -8.38
CA VAL A 259 -1.98 20.16 -7.40
C VAL A 259 -0.92 21.01 -8.09
N SER A 260 -0.73 22.24 -7.61
CA SER A 260 0.45 23.05 -7.91
C SER A 260 1.53 22.76 -6.87
N ILE A 261 2.79 22.79 -7.29
CA ILE A 261 3.95 22.61 -6.41
C ILE A 261 4.54 23.99 -6.13
N ILE A 262 4.46 24.46 -4.88
CA ILE A 262 4.91 25.81 -4.48
C ILE A 262 6.35 25.77 -3.98
N ALA A 263 7.19 26.66 -4.49
CA ALA A 263 8.53 26.94 -3.98
C ALA A 263 8.49 28.11 -3.00
N GLN A 264 9.03 27.95 -1.78
CA GLN A 264 9.19 29.03 -0.79
C GLN A 264 10.65 29.13 -0.34
N PRO A 265 11.24 30.30 0.00
CA PRO A 265 12.61 30.35 0.52
C PRO A 265 12.69 29.70 1.91
N LEU A 266 13.74 28.91 2.18
CA LEU A 266 13.90 28.22 3.47
C LEU A 266 13.90 29.24 4.62
N GLY A 267 13.11 28.97 5.66
CA GLY A 267 13.08 29.76 6.88
C GLY A 267 12.46 31.17 6.72
N LYS A 268 11.95 31.52 5.54
CA LYS A 268 11.09 32.69 5.35
C LYS A 268 9.66 32.19 5.19
N LYS A 269 8.76 32.60 6.09
CA LYS A 269 7.33 32.58 5.75
C LYS A 269 7.17 33.38 4.46
N GLN A 270 6.37 32.86 3.55
CA GLN A 270 6.05 33.56 2.31
C GLN A 270 5.57 34.97 2.67
N SER A 271 6.24 35.98 2.10
CA SER A 271 5.74 37.36 2.14
C SER A 271 4.30 37.37 1.67
N ASN A 272 3.47 38.33 2.12
CA ASN A 272 2.08 38.51 1.67
C ASN A 272 1.98 38.95 0.18
N SER A 273 2.95 38.58 -0.66
CA SER A 273 2.86 38.60 -2.11
C SER A 273 1.63 37.79 -2.53
N PRO A 274 0.70 38.38 -3.31
CA PRO A 274 -0.54 37.70 -3.70
C PRO A 274 -0.30 36.54 -4.68
N LEU A 275 0.87 36.50 -5.32
CA LEU A 275 1.21 35.51 -6.35
C LEU A 275 2.26 34.53 -5.79
N PRO A 276 1.96 33.22 -5.70
CA PRO A 276 2.92 32.22 -5.26
C PRO A 276 3.93 31.87 -6.37
N LEU A 277 5.11 31.41 -5.94
CA LEU A 277 6.11 30.86 -6.84
C LEU A 277 5.84 29.37 -7.04
N CYS A 278 5.51 28.97 -8.26
CA CYS A 278 5.05 27.63 -8.59
C CYS A 278 6.01 26.93 -9.55
N MET A 279 6.06 25.60 -9.52
CA MET A 279 6.81 24.83 -10.50
C MET A 279 5.95 24.53 -11.73
N ALA A 280 6.57 24.58 -12.91
CA ALA A 280 5.96 24.08 -14.14
C ALA A 280 7.00 23.47 -15.07
N TRP A 281 6.55 22.56 -15.92
CA TRP A 281 7.40 21.89 -16.88
C TRP A 281 7.62 22.75 -18.14
N SER A 282 8.88 22.99 -18.50
CA SER A 282 9.24 23.58 -19.79
C SER A 282 9.47 22.47 -20.83
N GLU A 283 8.59 22.38 -21.83
CA GLU A 283 8.83 21.53 -23.00
C GLU A 283 10.00 22.03 -23.87
N GLN A 284 10.44 23.28 -23.74
CA GLN A 284 11.63 23.78 -24.46
C GLN A 284 12.92 23.22 -23.86
N ASP A 285 13.09 23.37 -22.54
CA ASP A 285 14.34 23.02 -21.84
C ASP A 285 14.41 21.56 -21.39
N LYS A 286 13.24 20.89 -21.30
CA LYS A 286 13.07 19.58 -20.67
C LYS A 286 13.45 19.57 -19.16
N VAL A 287 13.18 20.68 -18.47
CA VAL A 287 13.31 20.81 -17.00
C VAL A 287 12.05 21.40 -16.37
N LEU A 288 11.91 21.24 -15.06
CA LEU A 288 10.94 21.97 -14.26
C LEU A 288 11.53 23.34 -13.88
N ARG A 289 10.87 24.42 -14.30
CA ARG A 289 11.20 25.81 -13.96
C ARG A 289 10.29 26.30 -12.82
N VAL A 290 10.74 27.30 -12.06
CA VAL A 290 9.88 28.09 -11.18
C VAL A 290 9.38 29.32 -11.94
N HIS A 291 8.11 29.64 -11.79
CA HIS A 291 7.46 30.83 -12.32
C HIS A 291 6.69 31.54 -11.20
N ILE A 292 6.38 32.83 -11.38
CA ILE A 292 5.37 33.52 -10.58
C ILE A 292 4.01 33.09 -11.14
N GLN A 293 3.10 32.61 -10.30
CA GLN A 293 1.77 32.23 -10.74
C GLN A 293 0.92 33.49 -10.98
N ASP A 294 0.99 34.02 -12.20
CA ASP A 294 0.09 35.05 -12.74
C ASP A 294 -0.75 34.49 -13.92
N ASP A 295 -1.50 35.36 -14.60
CA ASP A 295 -2.36 34.99 -15.74
C ASP A 295 -1.58 34.81 -17.06
N THR A 296 -0.25 34.97 -17.06
CA THR A 296 0.63 35.04 -18.24
C THR A 296 1.76 34.00 -18.19
N GLU A 297 1.42 32.78 -18.61
CA GLU A 297 2.27 31.58 -18.60
C GLU A 297 2.56 31.03 -17.19
N PRO A 298 2.51 29.69 -16.99
CA PRO A 298 2.35 28.59 -17.94
C PRO A 298 0.90 28.10 -18.07
N THR A 299 0.64 27.13 -18.95
CA THR A 299 -0.68 26.50 -19.00
C THR A 299 -0.95 25.65 -17.76
N ALA A 300 -2.22 25.50 -17.38
CA ALA A 300 -2.63 24.59 -16.31
C ALA A 300 -2.10 23.16 -16.52
N ALA A 301 -1.90 22.73 -17.78
CA ALA A 301 -1.37 21.41 -18.11
C ALA A 301 0.13 21.22 -17.77
N GLU A 302 0.89 22.30 -17.61
CA GLU A 302 2.33 22.30 -17.32
C GLU A 302 2.62 22.54 -15.83
N ALA A 303 1.79 23.33 -15.14
CA ALA A 303 1.88 23.63 -13.71
C ALA A 303 1.08 22.67 -12.80
N THR A 304 0.25 21.78 -13.36
CA THR A 304 -0.54 20.82 -12.58
C THR A 304 0.17 19.47 -12.47
N PHE A 305 0.17 18.92 -11.26
CA PHE A 305 0.76 17.63 -10.92
C PHE A 305 -0.25 16.70 -10.24
N GLN A 306 0.10 15.42 -10.25
CA GLN A 306 -0.50 14.36 -9.45
C GLN A 306 0.36 14.13 -8.22
N ALA A 307 -0.23 14.18 -7.02
CA ALA A 307 0.44 13.96 -5.74
C ALA A 307 -0.17 12.76 -5.01
N LEU A 308 0.68 11.79 -4.64
CA LEU A 308 0.27 10.59 -3.94
C LEU A 308 1.39 10.02 -3.07
N PRO A 309 1.10 9.39 -1.92
CA PRO A 309 2.10 8.66 -1.14
C PRO A 309 2.76 7.54 -1.97
N VAL A 310 4.09 7.46 -1.99
CA VAL A 310 4.83 6.36 -2.67
C VAL A 310 5.56 5.44 -1.72
N PHE A 311 5.84 5.91 -0.52
CA PHE A 311 6.46 5.14 0.54
C PHE A 311 5.81 5.51 1.87
N SER A 312 5.59 4.48 2.68
CA SER A 312 5.40 4.61 4.12
C SER A 312 6.23 3.55 4.80
N ALA A 313 6.98 3.93 5.82
CA ALA A 313 7.51 2.99 6.79
C ALA A 313 6.36 2.29 7.54
N ALA A 314 6.68 1.17 8.19
CA ALA A 314 5.76 0.53 9.12
C ALA A 314 5.51 1.43 10.34
N MET A 315 4.27 1.49 10.81
CA MET A 315 3.96 2.13 12.10
C MET A 315 4.42 1.20 13.23
N LEU A 316 5.32 1.69 14.07
CA LEU A 316 5.90 0.96 15.19
C LEU A 316 5.64 1.73 16.49
N LEU A 317 5.43 1.01 17.60
CA LEU A 317 5.21 1.64 18.89
C LEU A 317 6.37 2.60 19.24
N GLY A 318 6.02 3.86 19.49
CA GLY A 318 6.97 4.92 19.86
C GLY A 318 7.81 5.50 18.72
N LYS A 319 7.46 5.25 17.45
CA LYS A 319 8.12 5.86 16.28
C LYS A 319 7.11 6.43 15.30
N GLU A 320 7.29 7.70 14.94
CA GLU A 320 6.62 8.27 13.77
C GLU A 320 7.13 7.57 12.49
N PRO A 321 6.24 7.15 11.58
CA PRO A 321 6.65 6.53 10.33
C PRO A 321 7.32 7.57 9.42
N LYS A 322 8.39 7.19 8.72
CA LYS A 322 8.88 7.96 7.57
C LYS A 322 7.90 7.79 6.41
N GLU A 323 7.47 8.88 5.80
CA GLU A 323 6.52 8.90 4.69
C GLU A 323 7.11 9.71 3.53
N GLU A 324 6.82 9.34 2.28
CA GLU A 324 7.28 10.07 1.09
C GLU A 324 6.13 10.27 0.10
N ILE A 325 5.89 11.53 -0.30
CA ILE A 325 4.85 11.93 -1.28
C ILE A 325 5.50 12.19 -2.64
N GLY A 326 4.97 11.55 -3.68
CA GLY A 326 5.47 11.66 -5.04
C GLY A 326 4.64 12.56 -5.90
N PHE A 327 5.34 13.34 -6.70
CA PHE A 327 4.78 14.24 -7.70
C PHE A 327 5.02 13.67 -9.08
N ALA A 328 4.00 13.69 -9.93
CA ALA A 328 4.08 13.20 -11.29
C ALA A 328 3.16 13.98 -12.23
N GLN A 329 3.38 13.82 -13.53
CA GLN A 329 2.41 14.17 -14.56
C GLN A 329 2.08 12.93 -15.39
N ILE A 330 0.91 12.90 -16.03
CA ILE A 330 0.62 11.91 -17.07
C ILE A 330 1.61 12.09 -18.22
N ASP A 331 2.23 11.00 -18.65
CA ASP A 331 3.15 11.00 -19.78
C ASP A 331 2.37 11.09 -21.09
N LYS A 332 2.36 12.29 -21.70
CA LYS A 332 1.62 12.58 -22.94
C LYS A 332 2.39 12.23 -24.21
N ARG A 333 3.56 11.58 -24.13
CA ARG A 333 4.35 11.20 -25.32
C ARG A 333 3.59 10.16 -26.15
N PRO A 334 3.66 10.18 -27.50
CA PRO A 334 2.82 9.34 -28.36
C PRO A 334 2.87 7.83 -28.09
N ASN A 335 4.02 7.33 -27.61
CA ASN A 335 4.25 5.91 -27.32
C ASN A 335 4.08 5.55 -25.84
N ALA A 336 3.63 6.49 -25.00
CA ALA A 336 3.38 6.22 -23.58
C ALA A 336 2.09 5.41 -23.40
N ALA A 337 2.07 4.52 -22.41
CA ALA A 337 0.82 3.88 -22.00
C ALA A 337 -0.13 4.92 -21.41
N LYS A 338 -1.45 4.75 -21.60
CA LYS A 338 -2.49 5.72 -21.23
C LYS A 338 -2.39 6.26 -19.78
N ASP A 339 -1.98 5.41 -18.85
CA ASP A 339 -1.83 5.74 -17.42
C ASP A 339 -0.35 5.75 -16.95
N ALA A 340 0.58 5.94 -17.89
CA ALA A 340 1.99 6.14 -17.60
C ALA A 340 2.22 7.51 -16.93
N MET A 341 3.14 7.54 -15.98
CA MET A 341 3.50 8.75 -15.24
C MET A 341 4.97 9.09 -15.43
N ARG A 342 5.24 10.38 -15.61
CA ARG A 342 6.55 10.99 -15.56
C ARG A 342 6.72 11.64 -14.18
N TRP A 343 7.67 11.15 -13.38
CA TRP A 343 7.84 11.46 -11.96
C TRP A 343 8.85 12.58 -11.75
N VAL A 344 8.52 13.55 -10.90
CA VAL A 344 9.46 14.60 -10.50
C VAL A 344 10.67 13.94 -9.83
N SER A 345 11.86 14.30 -10.32
CA SER A 345 13.14 13.73 -9.91
C SER A 345 14.14 14.84 -9.66
N TRP A 346 14.76 14.81 -8.49
CA TRP A 346 15.66 15.84 -7.97
C TRP A 346 17.12 15.44 -8.24
N ASN A 347 17.84 16.27 -8.99
CA ASN A 347 19.26 16.08 -9.21
C ASN A 347 20.06 17.11 -8.40
N PHE A 348 20.37 16.75 -7.16
CA PHE A 348 21.13 17.58 -6.21
C PHE A 348 22.53 17.93 -6.74
N ASP A 349 23.18 16.99 -7.44
CA ASP A 349 24.52 17.19 -8.02
C ASP A 349 24.55 18.42 -8.96
N TRP A 350 23.43 18.68 -9.64
CA TRP A 350 23.30 19.72 -10.67
C TRP A 350 22.27 20.81 -10.32
N ASN A 351 21.77 20.85 -9.08
CA ASN A 351 20.67 21.74 -8.64
C ASN A 351 19.52 21.86 -9.66
N SER A 352 19.08 20.73 -10.21
CA SER A 352 18.07 20.69 -11.28
C SER A 352 16.98 19.67 -10.99
N VAL A 353 15.82 19.90 -11.61
CA VAL A 353 14.60 19.12 -11.40
C VAL A 353 14.04 18.72 -12.76
N SER A 354 13.82 17.43 -12.97
CA SER A 354 13.38 16.90 -14.26
C SER A 354 12.41 15.73 -14.07
N PHE A 355 11.94 15.16 -15.17
CA PHE A 355 11.07 13.99 -15.13
C PHE A 355 11.81 12.67 -15.35
N ALA A 356 11.77 11.79 -14.34
CA ALA A 356 12.08 10.38 -14.50
C ALA A 356 10.89 9.64 -15.11
N SER A 357 11.14 8.71 -16.04
CA SER A 357 10.09 7.92 -16.72
C SER A 357 9.66 6.66 -15.95
N ALA A 358 10.07 6.51 -14.69
CA ALA A 358 9.65 5.47 -13.75
C ALA A 358 9.96 5.94 -12.31
N LEU A 359 9.22 5.47 -11.31
CA LEU A 359 9.41 5.87 -9.91
C LEU A 359 10.73 5.36 -9.32
N SER A 360 11.15 4.16 -9.73
CA SER A 360 12.45 3.53 -9.45
C SER A 360 13.64 4.38 -9.91
N ARG A 361 13.48 5.18 -10.96
CA ARG A 361 14.51 6.08 -11.50
C ARG A 361 14.41 7.50 -10.96
N ALA A 362 13.34 7.85 -10.25
CA ALA A 362 13.20 9.17 -9.66
C ALA A 362 14.12 9.28 -8.43
N ARG A 363 15.03 10.26 -8.45
CA ARG A 363 15.92 10.59 -7.32
C ARG A 363 15.22 11.51 -6.34
N TRP A 364 15.21 11.11 -5.07
CA TRP A 364 14.58 11.83 -3.98
C TRP A 364 15.59 11.85 -2.84
N GLY A 365 15.89 13.02 -2.29
CA GLY A 365 16.71 13.11 -1.09
C GLY A 365 15.87 12.73 0.13
N ASP A 366 16.50 12.17 1.16
CA ASP A 366 15.84 11.91 2.46
C ASP A 366 15.27 13.16 3.13
N ALA A 367 15.64 14.34 2.63
CA ALA A 367 14.98 15.61 2.88
C ALA A 367 14.65 16.32 1.56
N ILE A 368 13.43 16.14 1.02
CA ILE A 368 12.77 17.24 0.30
C ILE A 368 12.26 18.23 1.37
N ARG A 369 13.23 18.86 2.02
CA ARG A 369 13.08 20.15 2.72
C ARG A 369 13.76 21.25 1.92
N GLU A 370 14.59 20.92 0.93
CA GLU A 370 15.46 21.88 0.28
C GLU A 370 15.53 21.63 -1.23
N VAL A 371 15.18 22.65 -1.99
CA VAL A 371 15.48 22.82 -3.41
C VAL A 371 16.33 24.08 -3.53
N VAL A 372 17.28 24.11 -4.45
CA VAL A 372 18.06 25.32 -4.77
C VAL A 372 17.79 25.65 -6.23
N PHE A 373 17.26 26.84 -6.48
CA PHE A 373 16.99 27.34 -7.82
C PHE A 373 18.02 28.40 -8.21
N ARG A 374 18.36 28.44 -9.49
CA ARG A 374 18.98 29.61 -10.11
C ARG A 374 17.91 30.40 -10.84
N VAL A 375 17.97 31.71 -10.69
CA VAL A 375 17.19 32.68 -11.47
C VAL A 375 18.22 33.71 -11.95
N ASP A 376 18.28 33.93 -13.26
CA ASP A 376 19.06 34.98 -13.93
C ASP A 376 20.49 35.18 -13.39
N ASP A 377 21.34 34.18 -13.64
CA ASP A 377 22.77 34.08 -13.26
C ASP A 377 23.13 34.18 -11.76
N GLU A 378 22.17 34.48 -10.86
CA GLU A 378 22.37 34.41 -9.42
C GLU A 378 22.01 33.04 -8.83
N VAL A 379 22.87 32.55 -7.92
CA VAL A 379 22.62 31.34 -7.13
C VAL A 379 21.72 31.70 -5.95
N VAL A 380 20.40 31.60 -6.13
CA VAL A 380 19.44 31.89 -5.08
C VAL A 380 19.46 30.79 -4.03
N THR A 381 20.09 31.05 -2.88
CA THR A 381 20.24 30.07 -1.82
C THR A 381 18.90 29.64 -1.22
N LYS A 382 18.65 28.33 -1.28
CA LYS A 382 17.88 27.53 -0.29
C LYS A 382 16.36 27.81 -0.22
N TRP A 383 15.56 26.89 -0.77
CA TRP A 383 14.10 26.95 -0.84
C TRP A 383 13.44 25.71 -0.21
N GLU A 384 12.47 25.90 0.69
CA GLU A 384 11.56 24.87 1.18
C GLU A 384 10.41 24.60 0.20
N LEU A 385 9.86 23.39 0.30
CA LEU A 385 8.73 22.94 -0.50
C LEU A 385 7.46 22.91 0.37
N SER A 386 6.62 23.95 0.22
CA SER A 386 5.32 24.02 0.88
C SER A 386 4.24 23.40 -0.01
N LEU A 387 3.42 22.53 0.56
CA LEU A 387 2.18 22.12 -0.09
C LEU A 387 1.06 23.07 0.31
N PRO A 388 0.27 23.62 -0.64
CA PRO A 388 -0.93 24.38 -0.29
C PRO A 388 -1.87 23.47 0.52
N ASP A 389 -2.18 23.92 1.73
CA ASP A 389 -3.08 23.31 2.72
C ASP A 389 -2.86 21.81 2.98
N THR A 390 -1.70 21.49 3.56
CA THR A 390 -1.51 20.24 4.34
C THR A 390 -1.95 20.38 5.81
N GLU A 391 -2.99 21.18 6.09
CA GLU A 391 -3.66 21.17 7.39
C GLU A 391 -4.48 19.88 7.57
N TYR A 392 -3.79 18.78 7.87
CA TYR A 392 -4.38 17.59 8.50
C TYR A 392 -4.68 17.82 9.99
N THR A 393 -5.25 18.98 10.32
CA THR A 393 -5.77 19.36 11.63
C THR A 393 -6.94 20.31 11.42
N GLY A 394 -8.17 19.85 11.70
CA GLY A 394 -9.34 20.72 11.59
C GLY A 394 -9.34 21.81 12.66
N ILE A 395 -9.37 23.08 12.26
CA ILE A 395 -9.81 24.20 13.10
C ILE A 395 -10.90 24.97 12.36
N MET A 396 -12.15 24.75 12.76
CA MET A 396 -13.29 25.52 12.27
C MET A 396 -13.26 26.92 12.89
N ARG A 397 -12.73 27.93 12.17
CA ARG A 397 -12.92 29.34 12.54
C ARG A 397 -14.18 29.89 11.89
N ARG A 398 -15.28 29.92 12.66
CA ARG A 398 -16.44 30.75 12.36
C ARG A 398 -16.18 32.16 12.88
N ASN A 399 -15.90 33.10 11.99
CA ASN A 399 -16.03 34.52 12.32
C ASN A 399 -17.49 34.96 12.10
N SER A 400 -18.11 35.52 13.13
CA SER A 400 -19.09 36.62 13.01
C SER A 400 -18.39 37.89 12.50
N SER A 401 -19.04 38.93 11.99
CA SER A 401 -20.47 39.28 11.79
C SER A 401 -20.65 39.76 10.32
N ASP A 402 -21.75 40.30 9.78
CA ASP A 402 -23.07 40.81 10.24
C ASP A 402 -24.18 40.18 9.33
N THR A 403 -25.49 40.47 9.35
CA THR A 403 -26.37 41.51 9.96
C THR A 403 -27.47 40.91 10.82
#